data_AF-A0AAW2D9X0-F1
#
_entry.id   AF-A0AAW2D9X0-F1
#
_cell.length_a   1.000
_cell.length_b   1.000
_cell.length_c   1.000
_cell.angle_alpha   90.00
_cell.angle_beta   90.00
_cell.angle_gamma   90.00
#
_symmetry.space_group_name_H-M   'P 1'
#
loop_
_entity.id
_entity.type
_entity.pdbx_description
1 polymer ?
#
loop_
_entity_poly.entity_id
_entity_poly.type
_entity_poly.pdbx_seq_one_letter_code
_entity_poly.pdbx_strand_id
1 'polypeptide(L)'
;MSFRVNEARVISNEGDLGLERQLRLINKPPVKSIQTEFGHIVDCIDINKQLSFDHPLLKDHKIQKIPSFLQEKTKNEDLSQDRLSMIGLAKGACPLGTVPIRRTTKEELIASKLLLNNMHPQAAPSPNAY
;
A
#
# COMPACT_ATOMS: atom_id res chain seq x y z
N MET A 1 -3.98 -6.07 -39.57
CA MET A 1 -3.35 -4.76 -39.80
C MET A 1 -2.17 -4.64 -38.85
N SER A 2 -0.97 -4.49 -39.41
CA SER A 2 0.30 -4.34 -38.70
C SER A 2 0.53 -2.86 -38.40
N PHE A 3 0.97 -2.52 -37.19
CA PHE A 3 1.58 -1.21 -36.91
C PHE A 3 2.82 -1.36 -36.02
N ARG A 4 3.86 -0.64 -36.46
CA ARG A 4 5.22 -0.60 -35.91
C ARG A 4 5.32 0.18 -34.60
N VAL A 5 6.37 -0.15 -33.86
CA VAL A 5 6.74 0.20 -32.48
C VAL A 5 7.25 1.64 -32.34
N ASN A 6 6.83 2.33 -31.28
CA ASN A 6 7.59 3.35 -30.55
C ASN A 6 7.13 3.36 -29.08
N GLU A 7 7.96 2.83 -28.18
CA GLU A 7 8.13 3.07 -26.73
C GLU A 7 6.97 3.53 -25.82
N ALA A 8 5.73 3.16 -26.12
CA ALA A 8 4.65 3.07 -25.14
C ALA A 8 4.03 1.68 -25.30
N ARG A 9 4.10 0.86 -24.26
CA ARG A 9 3.44 -0.45 -24.25
C ARG A 9 1.94 -0.18 -24.32
N VAL A 10 1.35 -0.24 -25.52
CA VAL A 10 -0.08 -0.01 -25.75
C VAL A 10 -0.85 -1.10 -25.01
N ILE A 11 -1.40 -0.74 -23.85
CA ILE A 11 -2.32 -1.59 -23.10
C ILE A 11 -3.63 -1.56 -23.89
N SER A 12 -4.23 -2.72 -24.13
CA SER A 12 -5.56 -2.78 -24.74
C SER A 12 -6.56 -2.05 -23.85
N ASN A 13 -7.61 -1.45 -24.44
CA ASN A 13 -8.64 -0.73 -23.67
C ASN A 13 -9.26 -1.60 -22.56
N GLU A 14 -9.41 -2.90 -22.78
CA GLU A 14 -9.88 -3.87 -21.78
C GLU A 14 -8.86 -4.08 -20.64
N GLY A 15 -7.57 -4.16 -20.98
CA GLY A 15 -6.49 -4.19 -19.99
C GLY A 15 -6.45 -2.90 -19.16
N ASP A 16 -6.78 -1.77 -19.77
CA ASP A 16 -6.84 -0.47 -19.11
C ASP A 16 -7.94 -0.40 -18.05
N LEU A 17 -9.16 -0.79 -18.43
CA LEU A 17 -10.31 -0.89 -17.52
C LEU A 17 -10.05 -1.87 -16.37
N GLY A 18 -9.37 -2.99 -16.66
CA GLY A 18 -8.95 -3.95 -15.63
C GLY A 18 -7.96 -3.34 -14.63
N LEU A 19 -7.01 -2.53 -15.10
CA LEU A 19 -6.05 -1.82 -14.24
C LEU A 19 -6.74 -0.76 -13.39
N GLU A 20 -7.67 0.01 -13.94
CA GLU A 20 -8.41 1.01 -13.18
C GLU A 20 -9.23 0.40 -12.05
N ARG A 21 -9.91 -0.72 -12.31
CA ARG A 21 -10.64 -1.47 -11.27
C ARG A 21 -9.70 -1.93 -10.16
N GLN A 22 -8.54 -2.46 -10.52
CA GLN A 22 -7.55 -2.92 -9.54
C GLN A 22 -6.97 -1.76 -8.73
N LEU A 23 -6.67 -0.62 -9.36
CA LEU A 23 -6.22 0.58 -8.66
C LEU A 23 -7.25 1.08 -7.65
N ARG A 24 -8.54 1.03 -7.97
CA ARG A 24 -9.62 1.40 -7.02
C ARG A 24 -9.72 0.45 -5.83
N LEU A 25 -9.37 -0.82 -6.00
CA LEU A 25 -9.33 -1.79 -4.90
C LEU A 25 -8.14 -1.53 -3.97
N ILE A 26 -6.96 -1.29 -4.54
CA ILE A 26 -5.71 -1.02 -3.81
C ILE A 26 -5.78 0.33 -3.10
N ASN A 27 -6.16 1.38 -3.82
CA ASN A 27 -6.21 2.75 -3.33
C ASN A 27 -7.60 3.06 -2.77
N LYS A 28 -7.74 2.92 -1.45
CA LYS A 28 -8.98 3.23 -0.73
C LYS A 28 -9.27 4.73 -0.74
N PRO A 29 -10.56 5.14 -0.69
CA PRO A 29 -10.93 6.55 -0.60
C PRO A 29 -10.28 7.23 0.63
N PRO A 30 -9.51 8.31 0.43
CA PRO A 30 -8.83 8.98 1.52
C PRO A 30 -9.73 9.95 2.28
N VAL A 31 -9.44 10.12 3.56
CA VAL A 31 -9.95 11.25 4.36
C VAL A 31 -9.22 12.53 3.98
N LYS A 32 -7.92 12.43 3.68
CA LYS A 32 -7.05 13.53 3.26
C LYS A 32 -5.95 12.98 2.37
N SER A 33 -5.60 13.69 1.30
CA SER A 33 -4.42 13.39 0.48
C SER A 33 -3.36 14.47 0.69
N ILE A 34 -2.10 14.06 0.68
CA ILE A 34 -0.93 14.91 0.90
C ILE A 34 0.06 14.63 -0.23
N GLN A 35 0.50 15.68 -0.91
CA GLN A 35 1.60 15.57 -1.86
C GLN A 35 2.91 15.82 -1.11
N THR A 36 3.87 14.90 -1.27
CA THR A 36 5.20 15.04 -0.68
C THR A 36 6.10 15.90 -1.56
N GLU A 37 7.20 16.39 -1.00
CA GLU A 37 8.25 17.11 -1.74
C GLU A 37 8.84 16.30 -2.90
N PHE A 38 8.80 14.96 -2.79
CA PHE A 38 9.27 14.03 -3.83
C PHE A 38 8.21 13.68 -4.89
N GLY A 39 7.05 14.36 -4.88
CA GLY A 39 5.98 14.14 -5.86
C GLY A 39 5.13 12.89 -5.62
N HIS A 40 5.33 12.18 -4.51
CA HIS A 40 4.45 11.07 -4.13
C HIS A 40 3.15 11.59 -3.50
N ILE A 41 2.08 10.82 -3.65
CA ILE A 41 0.82 11.08 -2.94
C ILE A 41 0.71 10.11 -1.78
N VAL A 42 0.49 10.66 -0.59
CA VAL A 42 0.16 9.93 0.62
C VAL A 42 -1.29 10.20 0.98
N ASP A 43 -2.04 9.12 1.16
CA ASP A 43 -3.43 9.13 1.55
C ASP A 43 -3.59 8.77 3.02
N CYS A 44 -4.24 9.65 3.77
CA CYS A 44 -4.69 9.37 5.12
C CYS A 44 -5.97 8.55 5.05
N ILE A 45 -5.87 7.25 5.36
CA ILE A 45 -7.00 6.31 5.35
C ILE A 45 -7.45 6.06 6.78
N ASP A 46 -8.76 5.92 7.00
CA ASP A 46 -9.29 5.43 8.28
C ASP A 46 -8.55 4.17 8.71
N ILE A 47 -8.07 4.14 9.95
CA ILE A 47 -7.23 3.04 10.45
C ILE A 47 -7.91 1.67 10.31
N ASN A 48 -9.25 1.61 10.37
CA ASN A 48 -10.04 0.39 10.23
C ASN A 48 -10.44 0.07 8.78
N LYS A 49 -10.08 0.92 7.82
CA LYS A 49 -10.37 0.74 6.38
C LYS A 49 -9.11 0.56 5.54
N GLN A 50 -7.98 0.26 6.18
CA GLN A 50 -6.76 -0.12 5.48
C GLN A 50 -6.99 -1.38 4.64
N LEU A 51 -6.22 -1.51 3.56
CA LEU A 51 -6.37 -2.59 2.58
C LEU A 51 -6.26 -4.00 3.20
N SER A 52 -5.46 -4.17 4.25
CA SER A 52 -5.29 -5.46 4.93
C SER A 52 -6.59 -6.00 5.54
N PHE A 53 -7.52 -5.13 5.94
CA PHE A 53 -8.80 -5.51 6.53
C PHE A 53 -9.86 -5.94 5.52
N ASP A 54 -9.58 -5.82 4.21
CA ASP A 54 -10.37 -6.51 3.20
C ASP A 54 -10.21 -8.04 3.29
N HIS A 55 -9.10 -8.50 3.89
CA HIS A 55 -8.88 -9.93 4.09
C HIS A 55 -9.88 -10.46 5.14
N PRO A 56 -10.66 -11.52 4.84
CA PRO A 56 -11.72 -12.01 5.74
C PRO A 56 -11.24 -12.31 7.17
N LEU A 57 -10.01 -12.83 7.31
CA LEU A 57 -9.41 -13.14 8.61
C LEU A 57 -9.08 -11.91 9.47
N LEU A 58 -9.06 -10.71 8.89
CA LEU A 58 -8.69 -9.48 9.59
C LEU A 58 -9.84 -8.48 9.70
N LYS A 59 -11.03 -8.79 9.17
CA LYS A 59 -12.19 -7.89 9.10
C LYS A 59 -12.59 -7.31 10.46
N ASP A 60 -12.48 -8.11 11.52
CA ASP A 60 -12.86 -7.74 12.89
C ASP A 60 -11.64 -7.65 13.83
N HIS A 61 -10.45 -7.42 13.26
CA HIS A 61 -9.22 -7.36 14.03
C HIS A 61 -9.19 -6.11 14.94
N LYS A 62 -9.05 -6.33 16.25
CA LYS A 62 -8.87 -5.24 17.23
C LYS A 62 -7.43 -4.72 17.18
N ILE A 63 -7.27 -3.52 16.63
CA ILE A 63 -5.98 -2.85 16.49
C ILE A 63 -5.42 -2.46 17.87
N GLN A 64 -4.23 -2.94 18.18
CA GLN A 64 -3.48 -2.53 19.36
C GLN A 64 -2.61 -1.30 19.04
N LYS A 65 -3.02 -0.13 19.53
CA LYS A 65 -2.27 1.13 19.34
C LYS A 65 -1.06 1.26 20.27
N ILE A 66 -1.18 0.67 21.47
CA ILE A 66 -0.15 0.65 22.49
C ILE A 66 0.17 -0.83 22.75
N PRO A 67 1.44 -1.24 22.66
CA PRO A 67 1.84 -2.60 22.99
C PRO A 67 1.37 -2.98 24.39
N SER A 68 0.86 -4.20 24.57
CA SER A 68 0.33 -4.68 25.85
C SER A 68 1.31 -4.55 27.01
N PHE A 69 2.61 -4.78 26.75
CA PHE A 69 3.67 -4.66 27.76
C PHE A 69 3.96 -3.21 28.21
N LEU A 70 3.51 -2.20 27.45
CA LEU A 70 3.60 -0.80 27.84
C LEU A 70 2.34 -0.30 28.56
N GLN A 71 1.25 -1.07 28.57
CA GLN A 71 0.01 -0.63 29.23
C GLN A 71 0.14 -0.56 30.77
N GLU A 72 1.09 -1.30 31.36
CA GLU A 72 1.36 -1.27 32.80
C GLU A 72 2.25 -0.09 33.25
N LYS A 73 2.98 0.54 32.33
CA LYS A 73 3.88 1.65 32.63
C LYS A 73 3.41 2.90 31.88
N THR A 74 2.93 3.86 32.66
CA THR A 74 2.62 5.27 32.32
C THR A 74 1.24 5.60 31.72
N LYS A 75 0.35 6.06 32.62
CA LYS A 75 -0.35 7.33 32.42
C LYS A 75 0.73 8.43 32.45
N ASN A 76 0.74 9.34 31.49
CA ASN A 76 1.67 10.48 31.36
C ASN A 76 3.06 10.15 30.80
N GLU A 77 3.15 9.94 29.48
CA GLU A 77 4.26 10.50 28.72
C GLU A 77 3.71 11.07 27.43
N ASP A 78 3.66 12.40 27.37
CA ASP A 78 3.45 13.13 26.13
C ASP A 78 4.70 12.88 25.28
N LEU A 79 4.62 11.89 24.37
CA LEU A 79 5.68 11.55 23.43
C LEU A 79 5.75 12.61 22.31
N SER A 80 5.80 13.88 22.72
CA SER A 80 5.95 15.08 21.90
C SER A 80 7.40 15.28 21.45
N GLN A 81 8.23 14.22 21.40
CA GLN A 81 9.52 14.34 20.71
C GLN A 81 9.28 14.52 19.22
N ASP A 82 9.90 15.56 18.69
CA ASP A 82 9.88 16.07 17.33
C ASP A 82 10.61 15.12 16.36
N ARG A 83 10.13 13.88 16.29
CA ARG A 83 10.63 12.90 15.33
C ARG A 83 9.97 13.17 13.99
N LEU A 84 10.76 13.71 13.05
CA LEU A 84 10.50 13.57 11.62
C LEU A 84 10.04 12.13 11.36
N SER A 85 8.88 11.95 10.73
CA SER A 85 8.44 10.59 10.43
C SER A 85 9.46 9.94 9.50
N MET A 86 9.72 8.64 9.66
CA MET A 86 10.60 7.86 8.77
C MET A 86 10.15 7.91 7.28
N ILE A 87 8.98 8.48 7.00
CA ILE A 87 8.30 8.51 5.71
C ILE A 87 8.34 9.94 5.11
N GLY A 88 9.07 10.89 5.72
CA GLY A 88 9.17 12.26 5.21
C GLY A 88 7.90 13.09 5.36
N LEU A 89 6.98 12.66 6.24
CA LEU A 89 5.78 13.40 6.60
C LEU A 89 5.98 14.13 7.94
N ALA A 90 5.42 15.33 8.05
CA ALA A 90 5.35 16.04 9.31
C ALA A 90 4.56 15.23 10.36
N LYS A 91 4.95 15.37 11.63
CA LYS A 91 4.17 14.80 12.74
C LYS A 91 2.75 15.38 12.71
N GLY A 92 1.74 14.52 12.82
CA GLY A 92 0.34 14.95 12.75
C GLY A 92 -0.15 15.32 11.34
N ALA A 93 0.58 14.96 10.27
CA ALA A 93 0.15 15.25 8.89
C ALA A 93 -1.22 14.63 8.55
N CYS A 94 -1.49 13.44 9.10
CA CYS A 94 -2.77 12.75 9.03
C CYS A 94 -3.61 12.97 10.30
N PRO A 95 -4.94 13.17 10.18
CA PRO A 95 -5.84 13.29 11.32
C PRO A 95 -5.77 12.08 12.26
N LEU A 96 -6.05 12.30 13.55
CA LEU A 96 -6.20 11.22 14.53
C LEU A 96 -7.22 10.18 14.06
N GLY A 97 -6.89 8.90 14.22
CA GLY A 97 -7.72 7.80 13.74
C GLY A 97 -7.48 7.41 12.27
N THR A 98 -6.53 8.06 11.59
CA THR A 98 -6.11 7.68 10.23
C THR A 98 -4.65 7.25 10.19
N VAL A 99 -4.28 6.50 9.15
CA VAL A 99 -2.91 6.07 8.88
C VAL A 99 -2.46 6.58 7.50
N PRO A 100 -1.20 7.05 7.37
CA PRO A 100 -0.65 7.45 6.08
C PRO A 100 -0.34 6.21 5.22
N ILE A 101 -0.89 6.15 4.02
CA ILE A 101 -0.63 5.09 3.03
C ILE A 101 -0.18 5.73 1.72
N ARG A 102 0.97 5.34 1.17
CA ARG A 102 1.42 5.83 -0.14
C ARG A 102 0.53 5.26 -1.23
N ARG A 103 -0.04 6.14 -2.06
CA ARG A 103 -0.90 5.76 -3.19
C ARG A 103 -0.09 5.02 -4.24
N THR A 104 -0.63 3.91 -4.73
CA THR A 104 -0.06 3.17 -5.87
C THR A 104 -0.48 3.81 -7.18
N THR A 105 0.47 4.08 -8.07
CA THR A 105 0.16 4.59 -9.42
C THR A 105 -0.11 3.46 -10.40
N LYS A 106 -0.68 3.81 -11.56
CA LYS A 106 -0.96 2.86 -12.63
C LYS A 106 0.33 2.24 -13.17
N GLU A 107 1.36 3.06 -13.32
CA GLU A 107 2.68 2.67 -13.81
C GLU A 107 3.35 1.70 -12.85
N GLU A 108 3.28 1.98 -11.55
CA GLU A 108 3.77 1.07 -10.51
C GLU A 108 3.04 -0.28 -10.53
N LEU A 109 1.71 -0.25 -10.65
CA LEU A 109 0.90 -1.47 -10.74
C LEU A 109 1.27 -2.30 -11.97
N ILE A 110 1.47 -1.66 -13.12
CA ILE A 110 1.93 -2.33 -14.35
C ILE A 110 3.32 -2.94 -14.12
N ALA A 111 4.27 -2.15 -13.62
CA ALA A 111 5.63 -2.60 -13.36
C ALA A 111 5.65 -3.82 -12.42
N SER A 112 4.90 -3.78 -11.32
CA SER A 112 4.78 -4.91 -10.39
C SER A 112 4.24 -6.17 -11.06
N LYS A 113 3.21 -6.07 -11.91
CA LYS A 113 2.69 -7.23 -12.65
C LYS A 113 3.73 -7.84 -13.59
N LEU A 114 4.52 -6.99 -14.25
CA LEU A 114 5.59 -7.47 -15.13
C LEU A 114 6.69 -8.20 -14.36
N LEU A 115 7.07 -7.69 -13.20
CA LEU A 115 8.05 -8.35 -12.33
C LEU A 115 7.55 -9.71 -11.86
N LEU A 116 6.29 -9.83 -11.47
CA LEU A 116 5.70 -11.10 -11.02
C LEU A 116 5.62 -12.14 -12.15
N ASN A 117 5.28 -11.71 -13.36
CA ASN A 117 5.23 -12.63 -14.52
C ASN A 117 6.60 -13.18 -14.91
N ASN A 118 7.68 -12.46 -14.60
CA ASN A 118 9.04 -12.88 -14.88
C ASN A 118 9.63 -13.78 -13.77
N MET A 119 8.96 -13.88 -12.63
CA MET A 119 9.33 -14.78 -11.54
C MET A 119 8.66 -16.15 -11.78
N HIS A 120 9.21 -16.95 -12.70
CA HIS A 120 8.85 -18.36 -12.78
C HIS A 120 9.38 -19.05 -11.50
N PRO A 121 8.55 -19.78 -10.73
CA PRO A 121 9.07 -20.60 -9.65
C PRO A 121 9.99 -21.64 -10.29
N GLN A 122 11.29 -21.61 -9.96
CA GLN A 122 12.09 -22.80 -10.14
C GLN A 122 11.46 -23.86 -9.24
N ALA A 123 10.81 -24.86 -9.84
CA ALA A 123 10.36 -26.02 -9.10
C ALA A 123 11.60 -26.59 -8.40
N ALA A 124 11.61 -26.57 -7.07
CA ALA A 124 12.59 -27.33 -6.32
C ALA A 124 12.47 -28.79 -6.80
N PRO A 125 13.57 -29.46 -7.17
CA PRO A 125 13.49 -30.86 -7.54
C PRO A 125 12.86 -31.64 -6.37
N SER A 126 11.80 -32.38 -6.69
CA SER A 126 11.13 -33.32 -5.79
C SER A 126 12.19 -34.15 -5.05
N PRO A 127 12.18 -34.24 -3.71
CA PRO A 127 13.10 -35.10 -2.97
C PRO A 127 12.91 -36.60 -3.20
N ASN A 128 11.94 -37.03 -4.02
CA ASN A 128 11.63 -38.43 -4.19
C ASN A 128 11.81 -38.86 -5.66
N ALA A 129 13.03 -39.30 -5.96
CA ALA A 129 13.30 -40.25 -7.02
C ALA A 129 14.40 -41.22 -6.54
N TYR A 130 13.94 -42.41 -6.12
CA TYR A 130 14.66 -43.62 -5.71
C TYR A 130 15.48 -43.61 -4.42
#